data_AF-A0AAW1TTB9-F1
#
_entry.id   AF-A0AAW1TTB9-F1
#
_cell.length_a   1.000
_cell.length_b   1.000
_cell.length_c   1.000
_cell.angle_alpha   90.00
_cell.angle_beta   90.00
_cell.angle_gamma   90.00
#
_symmetry.space_group_name_H-M   'P 1'
#
loop_
_entity.id
_entity.type
_entity.pdbx_description
1 polymer ?
#
loop_
_entity_poly.entity_id
_entity_poly.type
_entity_poly.pdbx_seq_one_letter_code
_entity_poly.pdbx_strand_id
1 'polypeptide(L)'
;MMLTIYFYIAATVLFSLNTILCLDLCNTKELIRRNITSYRYKNEPIQECGCSNRNECVKKCCAVGYNIQMRECVWNGTTNFTLPIYKQNISVSNFTPVNYLVGVLKHCDFFPRRPRLDLEDVFYLQENLNLFLPFDDKYLRPESFCLDFTNEDGLIAISCIREPPPWNSAVSMKINFVGMYVHLVKLQ
;
A
#
# COMPACT_ATOMS: atom_id res chain seq x y z
N MET A 1 -43.98 -7.79 -44.98
CA MET A 1 -42.65 -7.13 -44.96
C MET A 1 -42.48 -6.39 -43.63
N MET A 2 -42.54 -7.13 -42.51
CA MET A 2 -42.72 -6.53 -41.18
C MET A 2 -42.15 -7.47 -40.10
N LEU A 3 -40.88 -7.86 -40.23
CA LEU A 3 -40.22 -8.75 -39.26
C LEU A 3 -38.73 -8.50 -39.03
N THR A 4 -38.16 -7.44 -39.61
CA THR A 4 -36.73 -7.13 -39.52
C THR A 4 -36.38 -5.96 -38.59
N ILE A 5 -37.36 -5.35 -37.91
CA ILE A 5 -37.12 -4.16 -37.06
C ILE A 5 -36.95 -4.52 -35.56
N TYR A 6 -37.38 -5.72 -35.13
CA TYR A 6 -37.29 -6.11 -33.72
C TYR A 6 -35.92 -6.61 -33.26
N PHE A 7 -35.01 -6.96 -34.17
CA PHE A 7 -33.69 -7.49 -33.80
C PHE A 7 -32.62 -6.44 -33.54
N TYR A 8 -32.84 -5.17 -33.92
CA TYR A 8 -31.84 -4.10 -33.71
C TYR A 8 -31.90 -3.44 -32.33
N ILE A 9 -32.98 -3.63 -31.57
CA ILE A 9 -33.15 -3.00 -30.25
C ILE A 9 -32.56 -3.88 -29.13
N ALA A 10 -32.39 -5.19 -29.38
CA ALA A 10 -31.87 -6.13 -28.38
C ALA A 10 -30.33 -6.11 -28.25
N ALA A 11 -29.61 -5.49 -29.19
CA ALA A 11 -28.15 -5.50 -29.21
C ALA A 11 -27.49 -4.27 -28.57
N THR A 12 -28.24 -3.21 -28.23
CA THR A 12 -27.63 -1.92 -27.85
C THR A 12 -27.83 -1.48 -26.40
N VAL A 13 -28.54 -2.24 -25.54
CA VAL A 13 -28.77 -1.78 -24.15
C VAL A 13 -28.69 -2.91 -23.13
N LEU A 14 -27.56 -3.62 -23.08
CA LEU A 14 -27.17 -4.46 -21.94
C LEU A 14 -25.69 -4.29 -21.55
N PHE A 15 -25.06 -3.18 -21.95
CA PHE A 15 -23.86 -2.67 -21.29
C PHE A 15 -24.26 -1.92 -20.01
N SER A 16 -24.92 -2.61 -19.07
CA SER A 16 -25.12 -2.09 -17.72
C SER A 16 -23.79 -2.16 -16.98
N LEU A 17 -22.99 -1.09 -17.10
CA LEU A 17 -22.16 -0.50 -16.04
C LEU A 17 -21.49 -1.48 -15.07
N ASN A 18 -20.55 -2.28 -15.56
CA ASN A 18 -19.39 -2.64 -14.76
C ASN A 18 -18.28 -1.60 -15.00
N THR A 19 -18.59 -0.32 -14.78
CA THR A 19 -17.54 0.68 -14.55
C THR A 19 -16.90 0.31 -13.23
N ILE A 20 -15.78 -0.43 -13.28
CA ILE A 20 -14.85 -0.52 -12.17
C ILE A 20 -14.49 0.91 -11.83
N LEU A 21 -14.99 1.40 -10.69
CA LEU A 21 -14.75 2.77 -10.25
C LEU A 21 -13.26 2.87 -9.91
N CYS A 22 -12.45 3.31 -10.87
CA CYS A 22 -11.06 3.63 -10.62
C CYS A 22 -11.04 4.88 -9.73
N LEU A 23 -10.57 4.74 -8.50
CA LEU A 23 -10.43 5.87 -7.58
C LEU A 23 -9.22 6.69 -7.98
N ASP A 24 -9.38 8.01 -8.16
CA ASP A 24 -8.23 8.91 -8.30
C ASP A 24 -7.63 9.16 -6.92
N LEU A 25 -6.58 8.41 -6.61
CA LEU A 25 -5.89 8.44 -5.31
C LEU A 25 -4.92 9.62 -5.18
N CYS A 26 -4.60 10.28 -6.29
CA CYS A 26 -3.80 11.52 -6.29
C CYS A 26 -4.66 12.74 -5.94
N ASN A 27 -5.99 12.65 -6.13
CA ASN A 27 -6.93 13.73 -5.86
C ASN A 27 -7.79 13.45 -4.61
N THR A 28 -7.18 13.60 -3.43
CA THR A 28 -7.86 13.47 -2.15
C THR A 28 -9.13 14.34 -2.05
N LYS A 29 -9.15 15.53 -2.66
CA LYS A 29 -10.33 16.41 -2.63
C LYS A 29 -11.54 15.77 -3.31
N GLU A 30 -11.34 15.06 -4.42
CA GLU A 30 -12.41 14.34 -5.10
C GLU A 30 -12.87 13.11 -4.31
N LEU A 31 -11.95 12.41 -3.62
CA LEU A 31 -12.32 11.31 -2.71
C LEU A 31 -13.24 11.79 -1.58
N ILE A 32 -12.92 12.93 -0.97
CA ILE A 32 -13.75 13.57 0.06
C ILE A 32 -15.10 14.02 -0.54
N ARG A 33 -15.09 14.63 -1.72
CA ARG A 33 -16.31 15.08 -2.42
C ARG A 33 -17.28 13.92 -2.70
N ARG A 34 -16.73 12.73 -2.97
CA ARG A 34 -17.49 11.47 -3.16
C ARG A 34 -17.83 10.76 -1.85
N ASN A 35 -17.51 11.35 -0.70
CA ASN A 35 -17.74 10.80 0.63
C ASN A 35 -17.11 9.42 0.85
N ILE A 36 -15.91 9.21 0.30
CA ILE A 36 -15.16 7.96 0.45
C ILE A 36 -14.41 8.01 1.77
N THR A 37 -14.94 7.37 2.80
CA THR A 37 -14.31 7.32 4.14
C THR A 37 -13.34 6.17 4.30
N SER A 38 -13.51 5.09 3.52
CA SER A 38 -12.51 4.02 3.41
C SER A 38 -12.50 3.40 2.01
N TYR A 39 -11.37 2.77 1.66
CA TYR A 39 -11.25 1.95 0.46
C TYR A 39 -10.20 0.85 0.66
N ARG A 40 -10.30 -0.25 -0.10
CA ARG A 40 -9.29 -1.31 -0.06
C ARG A 40 -8.09 -0.89 -0.88
N TYR A 41 -6.90 -0.85 -0.28
CA TYR A 41 -5.68 -0.56 -1.03
C TYR A 41 -5.23 -1.70 -1.95
N LYS A 42 -5.67 -2.93 -1.66
CA LYS A 42 -5.36 -4.10 -2.48
C LYS A 42 -6.26 -4.09 -3.71
N ASN A 43 -5.65 -4.20 -4.90
CA ASN A 43 -6.25 -4.17 -6.24
C ASN A 43 -6.39 -2.79 -6.89
N GLU A 44 -6.11 -1.71 -6.18
CA GLU A 44 -5.99 -0.39 -6.80
C GLU A 44 -4.73 -0.34 -7.69
N PRO A 45 -4.81 0.22 -8.90
CA PRO A 45 -3.63 0.45 -9.71
C PRO A 45 -2.71 1.46 -9.02
N ILE A 46 -1.39 1.27 -9.15
CA ILE A 46 -0.43 2.28 -8.73
C ILE A 46 -0.65 3.53 -9.57
N GLN A 47 -0.78 4.69 -8.90
CA GLN A 47 -0.95 5.99 -9.54
C GLN A 47 0.26 6.87 -9.29
N GLU A 48 0.59 7.68 -10.29
CA GLU A 48 1.77 8.55 -10.32
C GLU A 48 1.34 9.98 -9.99
N CYS A 49 1.44 10.36 -8.71
CA CYS A 49 1.04 11.68 -8.23
C CYS A 49 2.20 12.66 -8.38
N GLY A 50 2.49 13.05 -9.63
CA GLY A 50 3.60 13.96 -9.97
C GLY A 50 4.98 13.28 -10.06
N CYS A 51 5.03 11.97 -9.89
CA CYS A 51 6.27 11.19 -9.97
C CYS A 51 6.65 10.88 -11.43
N SER A 52 7.79 11.36 -11.92
CA SER A 52 8.28 11.07 -13.28
C SER A 52 9.11 9.79 -13.36
N ASN A 53 9.80 9.42 -12.28
CA ASN A 53 10.59 8.19 -12.18
C ASN A 53 10.23 7.44 -10.89
N ARG A 54 9.66 6.24 -11.02
CA ARG A 54 9.20 5.43 -9.89
C ARG A 54 10.29 5.10 -8.87
N ASN A 55 11.55 5.05 -9.29
CA ASN A 55 12.69 4.74 -8.42
C ASN A 55 13.20 5.94 -7.62
N GLU A 56 12.71 7.13 -7.90
CA GLU A 56 13.10 8.38 -7.23
C GLU A 56 11.96 8.97 -6.40
N CYS A 57 10.86 8.23 -6.26
CA CYS A 57 9.68 8.67 -5.54
C CYS A 57 9.38 7.77 -4.36
N VAL A 58 8.95 8.42 -3.28
CA VAL A 58 8.29 7.74 -2.19
C VAL A 58 6.97 7.17 -2.69
N LYS A 59 6.69 5.94 -2.27
CA LYS A 59 5.42 5.28 -2.54
C LYS A 59 4.60 5.17 -1.27
N LYS A 60 3.44 5.80 -1.26
CA LYS A 60 2.48 5.75 -0.16
C LYS A 60 1.51 4.60 -0.37
N CYS A 61 1.14 3.87 0.69
CA CYS A 61 0.18 2.77 0.55
C CYS A 61 -1.24 3.30 0.31
N CYS A 62 -1.62 4.35 1.03
CA CYS A 62 -2.89 5.06 0.91
C CYS A 62 -2.72 6.47 0.34
N ALA A 63 -3.83 7.04 -0.15
CA ALA A 63 -3.91 8.43 -0.57
C ALA A 63 -3.61 9.35 0.62
N VAL A 64 -3.13 10.56 0.34
CA VAL A 64 -2.92 11.57 1.39
C VAL A 64 -4.24 11.83 2.12
N GLY A 65 -4.20 11.95 3.45
CA GLY A 65 -5.39 12.05 4.30
C GLY A 65 -6.01 10.71 4.73
N TYR A 66 -5.50 9.59 4.19
CA TYR A 66 -5.86 8.25 4.60
C TYR A 66 -4.66 7.57 5.25
N ASN A 67 -4.93 6.82 6.31
CA ASN A 67 -3.97 5.94 6.97
C ASN A 67 -4.36 4.49 6.76
N ILE A 68 -3.39 3.61 6.85
CA ILE A 68 -3.65 2.19 6.70
C ILE A 68 -4.18 1.62 8.02
N GLN A 69 -5.31 0.91 7.92
CA GLN A 69 -5.89 0.13 9.00
C GLN A 69 -6.20 -1.26 8.44
N MET A 70 -5.39 -2.24 8.84
CA MET A 70 -5.47 -3.63 8.37
C MET A 70 -5.41 -3.74 6.83
N ARG A 71 -6.57 -3.77 6.15
CA ARG A 71 -6.74 -3.98 4.69
C ARG A 71 -7.33 -2.78 3.97
N GLU A 72 -7.61 -1.73 4.72
CA GLU A 72 -8.28 -0.55 4.22
C GLU A 72 -7.44 0.69 4.48
N CYS A 73 -7.55 1.63 3.56
CA CYS A 73 -7.17 3.00 3.77
C CYS A 73 -8.37 3.71 4.35
N VAL A 74 -8.22 4.25 5.56
CA VAL A 74 -9.29 4.91 6.30
C VAL A 74 -8.95 6.38 6.42
N TRP A 75 -9.91 7.23 6.07
CA TRP A 75 -9.79 8.67 6.17
C TRP A 75 -9.57 9.07 7.63
N ASN A 76 -8.53 9.85 7.88
CA ASN A 76 -8.26 10.42 9.20
C ASN A 76 -7.93 11.92 9.15
N GLY A 77 -7.98 12.55 7.97
CA GLY A 77 -7.70 13.97 7.81
C GLY A 77 -6.22 14.37 7.89
N THR A 78 -5.30 13.40 7.95
CA THR A 78 -3.86 13.69 8.05
C THR A 78 -3.30 14.10 6.68
N THR A 79 -3.18 15.40 6.47
CA THR A 79 -2.67 15.95 5.20
C THR A 79 -1.15 16.00 5.12
N ASN A 80 -0.45 15.90 6.26
CA ASN A 80 1.01 15.93 6.29
C ASN A 80 1.60 14.52 6.27
N PHE A 81 2.36 14.21 5.23
CA PHE A 81 3.11 12.96 5.11
C PHE A 81 4.61 13.24 5.21
N THR A 82 5.09 13.47 6.43
CA THR A 82 6.51 13.69 6.71
C THR A 82 7.17 12.37 7.12
N LEU A 83 8.26 12.02 6.46
CA LEU A 83 8.99 10.79 6.70
C LEU A 83 10.35 11.08 7.37
N PRO A 84 10.73 10.34 8.41
CA PRO A 84 12.07 10.39 8.96
C PRO A 84 13.06 9.72 7.99
N ILE A 85 14.19 10.39 7.76
CA ILE A 85 15.28 9.90 6.92
C ILE A 85 16.46 9.55 7.81
N TYR A 86 17.11 8.45 7.48
CA TYR A 86 18.21 7.87 8.22
C TYR A 86 19.44 7.70 7.36
N LYS A 87 20.61 7.68 8.01
CA LYS A 87 21.85 7.11 7.49
C LYS A 87 22.14 5.86 8.31
N GLN A 88 21.96 4.70 7.68
CA GLN A 88 21.84 3.42 8.37
C GLN A 88 20.71 3.47 9.40
N ASN A 89 21.02 3.46 10.70
CA ASN A 89 20.06 3.50 11.80
C ASN A 89 19.99 4.86 12.52
N ILE A 90 20.77 5.87 12.08
CA ILE A 90 20.83 7.18 12.71
C ILE A 90 19.91 8.15 11.98
N SER A 91 18.96 8.77 12.69
CA SER A 91 18.08 9.79 12.11
C SER A 91 18.87 11.03 11.75
N VAL A 92 18.70 11.51 10.51
CA VAL A 92 19.45 12.66 9.98
C VAL A 92 18.56 13.83 9.61
N SER A 93 17.32 13.57 9.16
CA SER A 93 16.40 14.63 8.74
C SER A 93 14.96 14.13 8.64
N ASN A 94 14.05 15.04 8.31
CA ASN A 94 12.68 14.75 7.95
C ASN A 94 12.43 15.23 6.51
N PHE A 95 11.70 14.44 5.74
CA PHE A 95 11.39 14.70 4.34
C PHE A 95 9.89 14.60 4.08
N THR A 96 9.30 15.63 3.47
CA THR A 96 7.91 15.59 3.00
C THR A 96 7.91 15.54 1.46
N PRO A 97 7.53 14.41 0.85
CA PRO A 97 7.50 14.28 -0.60
C PRO A 97 6.41 15.17 -1.21
N VAL A 98 6.80 15.99 -2.18
CA VAL A 98 5.87 16.77 -3.01
C VAL A 98 5.26 15.89 -4.10
N ASN A 99 6.07 14.97 -4.64
CA ASN A 99 5.68 13.99 -5.65
C ASN A 99 5.78 12.59 -5.05
N TYR A 100 4.80 11.74 -5.33
CA TYR A 100 4.76 10.39 -4.78
C TYR A 100 4.02 9.42 -5.70
N LEU A 101 4.22 8.13 -5.46
CA LEU A 101 3.36 7.08 -5.98
C LEU A 101 2.33 6.74 -4.91
N VAL A 102 1.15 6.31 -5.31
CA VAL A 102 0.14 5.79 -4.37
C VAL A 102 -0.38 4.43 -4.81
N GLY A 103 -0.60 3.55 -3.84
CA GLY A 103 -1.15 2.22 -4.03
C GLY A 103 -0.15 1.11 -3.73
N VAL A 104 -0.64 -0.12 -3.74
CA VAL A 104 0.09 -1.30 -3.26
C VAL A 104 0.37 -2.28 -4.41
N LEU A 105 1.46 -3.04 -4.33
CA LEU A 105 1.89 -3.98 -5.39
C LEU A 105 0.88 -5.11 -5.59
N LYS A 106 0.21 -5.18 -6.74
CA LYS A 106 -0.87 -6.15 -7.00
C LYS A 106 -0.49 -7.64 -6.85
N HIS A 107 0.80 -8.01 -6.92
CA HIS A 107 1.23 -9.40 -7.15
C HIS A 107 2.10 -10.02 -6.05
N CYS A 108 1.88 -9.67 -4.78
CA CYS A 108 2.60 -10.35 -3.70
C CYS A 108 1.83 -10.49 -2.38
N ASP A 109 2.31 -11.46 -1.60
CA ASP A 109 2.04 -11.54 -0.17
C ASP A 109 2.75 -10.36 0.51
N PHE A 110 1.99 -9.64 1.33
CA PHE A 110 2.46 -8.42 1.99
C PHE A 110 2.92 -8.73 3.40
N PHE A 111 4.09 -8.21 3.74
CA PHE A 111 4.65 -8.29 5.08
C PHE A 111 4.75 -6.89 5.66
N PRO A 112 3.97 -6.58 6.73
CA PRO A 112 4.12 -5.33 7.43
C PRO A 112 5.46 -5.34 8.18
N ARG A 113 6.27 -4.32 7.97
CA ARG A 113 7.48 -4.04 8.73
C ARG A 113 7.17 -2.89 9.68
N ARG A 114 7.63 -2.98 10.92
CA ARG A 114 7.30 -2.05 12.01
C ARG A 114 8.57 -1.72 12.80
N PRO A 115 8.87 -0.43 13.04
CA PRO A 115 10.16 -0.02 13.59
C PRO A 115 10.38 -0.37 15.06
N ARG A 116 9.37 -0.90 15.79
CA ARG A 116 9.40 -1.00 17.26
C ARG A 116 8.94 -2.31 17.88
N LEU A 117 8.46 -3.26 17.08
CA LEU A 117 7.83 -4.46 17.63
C LEU A 117 8.76 -5.67 17.64
N ASP A 118 9.43 -5.94 16.53
CA ASP A 118 10.36 -7.07 16.39
C ASP A 118 11.63 -6.62 15.68
N LEU A 119 12.80 -7.10 16.14
CA LEU A 119 14.11 -6.75 15.55
C LEU A 119 14.18 -7.08 14.05
N GLU A 120 13.48 -8.13 13.63
CA GLU A 120 13.39 -8.58 12.23
C GLU A 120 12.55 -7.64 11.36
N ASP A 121 11.66 -6.86 11.97
CA ASP A 121 10.72 -5.97 11.28
C ASP A 121 11.15 -4.50 11.33
N VAL A 122 12.26 -4.19 12.01
CA VAL A 122 12.84 -2.85 12.01
C VAL A 122 13.26 -2.46 10.59
N PHE A 123 13.03 -1.20 10.24
CA PHE A 123 13.47 -0.65 8.97
C PHE A 123 13.83 0.83 9.12
N TYR A 124 14.64 1.33 8.18
CA TYR A 124 15.05 2.72 8.13
C TYR A 124 15.01 3.25 6.68
N LEU A 125 14.20 4.28 6.44
CA LEU A 125 14.18 4.95 5.14
C LEU A 125 15.46 5.78 4.97
N GLN A 126 16.20 5.51 3.89
CA GLN A 126 17.48 6.16 3.62
C GLN A 126 17.33 7.40 2.74
N GLU A 127 18.38 8.22 2.65
CA GLU A 127 18.42 9.45 1.83
C GLU A 127 18.15 9.19 0.33
N ASN A 128 18.55 8.02 -0.18
CA ASN A 128 18.26 7.57 -1.55
C ASN A 128 16.89 6.91 -1.69
N LEU A 129 16.01 7.06 -0.69
CA LEU A 129 14.68 6.48 -0.59
C LEU A 129 14.63 4.94 -0.54
N ASN A 130 15.77 4.25 -0.48
CA ASN A 130 15.79 2.82 -0.24
C ASN A 130 15.40 2.52 1.23
N LEU A 131 14.82 1.35 1.45
CA LEU A 131 14.53 0.86 2.79
C LEU A 131 15.68 -0.03 3.27
N PHE A 132 16.39 0.39 4.31
CA PHE A 132 17.39 -0.44 4.96
C PHE A 132 16.74 -1.37 5.98
N LEU A 133 16.99 -2.66 5.86
CA LEU A 133 16.56 -3.72 6.76
C LEU A 133 17.81 -4.20 7.54
N PRO A 134 17.99 -3.80 8.80
CA PRO A 134 19.21 -4.06 9.56
C PRO A 134 19.39 -5.56 9.89
N PHE A 135 18.30 -6.31 10.08
CA PHE A 135 18.38 -7.74 10.41
C PHE A 135 18.98 -8.56 9.26
N ASP A 136 18.58 -8.26 8.03
CA ASP A 136 19.04 -8.96 6.82
C ASP A 136 20.26 -8.28 6.15
N ASP A 137 20.74 -7.15 6.70
CA ASP A 137 21.71 -6.23 6.08
C ASP A 137 21.38 -5.95 4.58
N LYS A 138 20.11 -5.67 4.31
CA LYS A 138 19.56 -5.57 2.94
C LYS A 138 18.94 -4.21 2.68
N TYR A 139 19.04 -3.75 1.44
CA TYR A 139 18.34 -2.56 0.94
C TYR A 139 17.23 -2.96 -0.02
N LEU A 140 16.00 -2.52 0.25
CA LEU A 140 14.89 -2.62 -0.70
C LEU A 140 14.77 -1.34 -1.50
N ARG A 141 14.52 -1.47 -2.80
CA ARG A 141 14.25 -0.34 -3.70
C ARG A 141 12.84 0.21 -3.50
N PRO A 142 12.58 1.51 -3.76
CA PRO A 142 11.28 2.15 -3.56
C PRO A 142 10.10 1.42 -4.22
N GLU A 143 10.35 0.79 -5.37
CA GLU A 143 9.35 0.01 -6.10
C GLU A 143 8.81 -1.20 -5.32
N SER A 144 9.61 -1.78 -4.42
CA SER A 144 9.33 -3.04 -3.72
C SER A 144 8.55 -2.88 -2.41
N PHE A 145 8.26 -1.65 -2.00
CA PHE A 145 7.49 -1.38 -0.79
C PHE A 145 6.55 -0.18 -0.98
N CYS A 146 5.72 0.08 0.03
CA CYS A 146 5.05 1.36 0.23
C CYS A 146 5.11 1.71 1.71
N LEU A 147 4.98 2.99 2.03
CA LEU A 147 5.03 3.53 3.38
C LEU A 147 3.68 4.12 3.77
N ASP A 148 3.29 3.96 5.03
CA ASP A 148 2.15 4.68 5.58
C ASP A 148 2.18 4.79 7.10
N PHE A 149 1.28 5.58 7.66
CA PHE A 149 1.08 5.66 9.09
C PHE A 149 -0.08 4.76 9.55
N THR A 150 0.12 4.08 10.68
CA THR A 150 -0.97 3.50 11.48
C THR A 150 -1.12 4.29 12.77
N ASN A 151 -2.30 4.21 13.39
CA ASN A 151 -2.56 4.87 14.67
C ASN A 151 -1.82 4.21 15.84
N GLU A 152 -1.43 2.94 15.70
CA GLU A 152 -0.84 2.12 16.77
C GLU A 152 0.69 2.08 16.70
N ASP A 153 1.24 1.89 15.49
CA ASP A 153 2.67 1.59 15.28
C ASP A 153 3.48 2.77 14.71
N GLY A 154 2.80 3.87 14.36
CA GLY A 154 3.42 4.99 13.66
C GLY A 154 3.72 4.65 12.20
N LEU A 155 4.92 5.01 11.72
CA LEU A 155 5.31 4.72 10.34
C LEU A 155 5.51 3.22 10.17
N ILE A 156 4.84 2.64 9.17
CA ILE A 156 5.03 1.27 8.74
C ILE A 156 5.50 1.21 7.29
N ALA A 157 6.16 0.12 6.94
CA ALA A 157 6.44 -0.23 5.55
C ALA A 157 5.71 -1.52 5.20
N ILE A 158 5.02 -1.53 4.06
CA ILE A 158 4.48 -2.76 3.50
C ILE A 158 5.39 -3.16 2.36
N SER A 159 6.14 -4.24 2.57
CA SER A 159 7.10 -4.75 1.61
C SER A 159 6.63 -6.03 0.95
N CYS A 160 7.08 -6.20 -0.28
CA CYS A 160 6.80 -7.35 -1.14
C CYS A 160 8.06 -8.22 -1.15
N ILE A 161 8.11 -9.24 -0.28
CA ILE A 161 9.25 -10.15 -0.22
C ILE A 161 8.84 -11.46 -0.88
N ARG A 162 9.52 -11.81 -1.98
CA ARG A 162 9.34 -13.09 -2.70
C ARG A 162 10.14 -14.26 -2.10
N GLU A 163 10.82 -14.04 -0.98
CA GLU A 163 11.69 -15.04 -0.35
C GLU A 163 10.93 -15.74 0.79
N PRO A 164 10.94 -17.08 0.87
CA PRO A 164 10.46 -17.77 2.06
C PRO A 164 11.35 -17.36 3.25
N PRO A 165 10.78 -17.14 4.45
CA PRO A 165 11.61 -16.87 5.62
C PRO A 165 12.62 -18.02 5.79
N PRO A 166 13.88 -17.73 6.16
CA PRO A 166 14.81 -18.77 6.55
C PRO A 166 14.16 -19.58 7.66
N TRP A 167 14.18 -20.89 7.48
CA TRP A 167 13.44 -21.81 8.32
C TRP A 167 13.90 -21.69 9.77
N ASN A 168 12.90 -21.66 10.65
CA ASN A 168 12.94 -21.70 12.11
C ASN A 168 12.94 -20.32 12.77
N SER A 169 11.79 -20.02 13.39
CA SER A 169 11.46 -18.85 14.23
C SER A 169 11.36 -17.49 13.52
N ALA A 170 10.16 -17.18 13.02
CA ALA A 170 9.62 -15.82 13.02
C ALA A 170 8.10 -15.90 12.89
N VAL A 171 7.36 -15.32 13.84
CA VAL A 171 5.93 -15.08 13.67
C VAL A 171 5.78 -13.95 12.66
N SER A 172 5.94 -14.28 11.38
CA SER A 172 5.67 -13.36 10.30
C SER A 172 4.14 -13.25 10.15
N MET A 173 3.56 -12.09 10.49
CA MET A 173 2.15 -11.81 10.23
C MET A 173 1.91 -11.71 8.72
N LYS A 174 1.74 -12.88 8.09
CA LYS A 174 1.19 -12.99 6.75
C LYS A 174 -0.25 -12.48 6.78
N ILE A 175 -0.55 -11.35 6.14
CA ILE A 175 -1.93 -10.81 6.07
C ILE A 175 -2.73 -11.60 5.03
N ASN A 176 -3.02 -12.88 5.33
CA ASN A 176 -3.97 -13.71 4.59
C ASN A 176 -5.24 -13.88 5.42
N PHE A 177 -6.34 -13.28 4.98
CA PHE A 177 -7.64 -13.38 5.62
C PHE A 177 -8.75 -13.40 4.57
N VAL A 178 -9.15 -14.61 4.17
CA VAL A 178 -10.56 -14.91 3.94
C VAL A 178 -10.95 -15.74 5.16
N GLY A 179 -11.75 -15.17 6.07
CA GLY A 179 -12.17 -15.81 7.31
C GLY A 179 -11.09 -15.86 8.40
N MET A 180 -11.46 -15.50 9.61
CA MET A 180 -10.65 -15.66 10.83
C MET A 180 -10.42 -17.15 11.11
N TYR A 181 -9.15 -17.58 11.17
CA TYR A 181 -8.65 -18.59 12.11
C TYR A 181 -7.17 -18.32 12.36
N VAL A 182 -6.83 -17.85 13.56
CA VAL A 182 -5.45 -17.88 14.06
C VAL A 182 -5.18 -19.32 14.47
N HIS A 183 -4.49 -20.07 13.60
CA HIS A 183 -3.99 -21.39 13.97
C HIS A 183 -2.60 -21.23 14.60
N LEU A 184 -2.54 -21.32 15.93
CA LEU A 184 -1.30 -21.56 16.65
C LEU A 184 -0.89 -23.01 16.40
N VAL A 185 0.13 -23.23 15.57
CA VAL A 185 0.74 -24.55 15.40
C VAL A 185 2.08 -24.53 16.13
N LYS A 186 2.11 -25.17 17.30
CA LYS A 186 3.34 -25.52 18.01
C LYS A 186 3.78 -26.87 17.45
N LEU A 187 4.90 -26.92 16.73
CA LEU A 187 5.55 -28.19 16.36
C LEU A 187 6.72 -28.41 17.31
N GLN A 188 6.69 -29.56 17.99
CA GLN A 188 7.77 -30.12 18.79
C GLN A 188 8.92 -30.59 17.91
#